data_AF-A0AAU5AFF6-F1
#
_entry.id   AF-A0AAU5AFF6-F1
#
_cell.length_a   1.000
_cell.length_b   1.000
_cell.length_c   1.000
_cell.angle_alpha   90.00
_cell.angle_beta   90.00
_cell.angle_gamma   90.00
#
_symmetry.space_group_name_H-M   'P 1'
#
loop_
_entity.id
_entity.type
_entity.pdbx_description
1 polymer ?
#
loop_
_entity_poly.entity_id
_entity_poly.type
_entity_poly.pdbx_seq_one_letter_code
_entity_poly.pdbx_strand_id
1 'polypeptide(L)'
;MSQDSANAPGASEDGDRFGHSLAVYDANLDGCSDLVVGIPYEDLSVTPASGAAVNNRDAGMVQIYYGAPAGLGAGPAAKEILQGEGKHLEGLAENEDWIGYALAAGKSSSGVPFLAVGGPGEDLGTVTDAGAVFYLSGTALTKATVQQDTTVAGDVPGIAEQDDRFGSSLAATPTHLAVGVPGEALDTVTFAGAATVFSHTLVSNSPKPLIGLAQDQDAISGEGETADRFGTALAMVPYRPSGATSTTESLLAVGVPGEDLVATTDAGAVHIFRLTASGTATQTAWVDQDTGEMEGESEAGDFFGQQLAAVNSSPNATSTATTTRLAVGAPGEEWQQQDLEKGGVQIMAMVGDPGADNSWVDPGYGLGETVGPHMYTGMSLGATPGLLYVGVPYGEPEARAVYGFPWKVASGGTPTVSYKPGAGGIPAGGKAFGAVVR
;
A
#
# COMPACT_ATOMS: atom_id res chain seq x y z
N MET A 1 0.04 19.71 -8.99
CA MET A 1 1.45 19.62 -8.58
C MET A 1 2.10 18.58 -9.47
N SER A 2 3.34 18.83 -9.89
CA SER A 2 4.21 17.95 -10.67
C SER A 2 5.65 18.21 -10.21
N GLN A 3 6.59 17.33 -10.57
CA GLN A 3 8.02 17.53 -10.30
C GLN A 3 8.57 18.84 -10.92
N ASP A 4 7.92 19.37 -11.98
CA ASP A 4 8.24 20.68 -12.56
C ASP A 4 7.63 21.89 -11.81
N SER A 5 6.89 21.67 -10.74
CA SER A 5 6.26 22.76 -9.99
C SER A 5 7.32 23.61 -9.30
N ALA A 6 7.13 24.93 -9.21
CA ALA A 6 8.11 25.85 -8.59
C ALA A 6 8.50 25.51 -7.13
N ASN A 7 7.70 24.68 -6.45
CA ASN A 7 7.93 24.23 -5.08
C ASN A 7 8.34 22.74 -5.00
N ALA A 8 8.53 22.07 -6.14
CA ALA A 8 9.06 20.72 -6.23
C ALA A 8 10.60 20.79 -6.28
N PRO A 9 11.30 20.13 -5.36
CA PRO A 9 12.73 19.94 -5.45
C PRO A 9 13.11 18.98 -6.59
N GLY A 10 14.33 19.11 -7.13
CA GLY A 10 14.83 18.28 -8.24
C GLY A 10 14.46 18.79 -9.64
N ALA A 11 14.97 18.11 -10.67
CA ALA A 11 14.53 18.28 -12.05
C ALA A 11 13.68 17.06 -12.44
N SER A 12 12.74 17.22 -13.38
CA SER A 12 11.97 16.08 -13.86
C SER A 12 12.71 15.28 -14.91
N GLU A 13 12.80 13.97 -14.71
CA GLU A 13 13.40 13.03 -15.66
C GLU A 13 12.35 11.99 -16.12
N ASP A 14 12.50 11.49 -17.35
CA ASP A 14 11.55 10.53 -17.93
C ASP A 14 11.82 9.15 -17.33
N GLY A 15 11.00 8.76 -16.35
CA GLY A 15 11.15 7.45 -15.71
C GLY A 15 10.89 7.48 -14.21
N ASP A 16 11.07 8.63 -13.55
CA ASP A 16 11.11 8.77 -12.09
C ASP A 16 9.83 8.31 -11.37
N ARG A 17 8.71 8.34 -12.12
CA ARG A 17 7.35 8.08 -11.65
C ARG A 17 7.00 8.89 -10.40
N PHE A 18 7.21 10.20 -10.43
CA PHE A 18 6.73 11.12 -9.39
C PHE A 18 5.26 10.83 -9.01
N GLY A 19 5.03 10.45 -7.75
CA GLY A 19 3.70 10.06 -7.27
C GLY A 19 3.39 8.57 -7.44
N HIS A 20 4.41 7.72 -7.61
CA HIS A 20 4.28 6.26 -7.60
C HIS A 20 3.58 5.76 -6.33
N SER A 21 3.90 6.38 -5.19
CA SER A 21 3.26 6.13 -3.91
C SER A 21 2.97 7.46 -3.21
N LEU A 22 1.94 7.47 -2.37
CA LEU A 22 1.47 8.67 -1.67
C LEU A 22 1.09 8.34 -0.23
N ALA A 23 1.41 9.25 0.69
CA ALA A 23 0.88 9.22 2.06
C ALA A 23 0.47 10.63 2.51
N VAL A 24 -0.54 10.70 3.37
CA VAL A 24 -1.06 11.97 3.89
C VAL A 24 -1.07 11.91 5.41
N TYR A 25 -0.43 12.88 6.05
CA TYR A 25 -0.37 13.00 7.51
C TYR A 25 0.02 14.43 7.92
N ASP A 26 -0.11 14.77 9.19
CA ASP A 26 0.38 16.04 9.74
C ASP A 26 1.83 15.83 10.24
N ALA A 27 2.81 16.09 9.37
CA ALA A 27 4.22 15.80 9.58
C ALA A 27 4.87 16.77 10.57
N ASN A 28 4.41 18.02 10.59
CA ASN A 28 4.96 19.10 11.41
C ASN A 28 4.11 19.45 12.64
N LEU A 29 2.95 18.79 12.81
CA LEU A 29 1.98 18.98 13.89
C LEU A 29 1.34 20.37 13.91
N ASP A 30 1.16 21.00 12.75
CA ASP A 30 0.52 22.31 12.63
C ASP A 30 -1.01 22.24 12.45
N GLY A 31 -1.57 21.03 12.37
CA GLY A 31 -2.99 20.78 12.19
C GLY A 31 -3.46 20.78 10.73
N CYS A 32 -2.55 20.94 9.76
CA CYS A 32 -2.80 20.77 8.35
C CYS A 32 -2.31 19.40 7.87
N SER A 33 -2.92 18.88 6.80
CA SER A 33 -2.44 17.67 6.16
C SER A 33 -1.29 18.00 5.21
N ASP A 34 -0.18 17.29 5.36
CA ASP A 34 0.97 17.29 4.48
C ASP A 34 0.88 16.10 3.51
N LEU A 35 1.49 16.26 2.33
CA LEU A 35 1.56 15.21 1.31
C LEU A 35 2.99 14.68 1.21
N VAL A 36 3.13 13.37 1.31
CA VAL A 36 4.36 12.65 1.02
C VAL A 36 4.24 12.02 -0.36
N VAL A 37 5.25 12.23 -1.20
CA VAL A 37 5.31 11.74 -2.58
C VAL A 37 6.55 10.86 -2.73
N GLY A 38 6.33 9.59 -3.10
CA GLY A 38 7.41 8.67 -3.46
C GLY A 38 7.79 8.81 -4.94
N ILE A 39 9.10 8.74 -5.18
CA ILE A 39 9.73 8.86 -6.49
C ILE A 39 10.79 7.75 -6.59
N PRO A 40 10.39 6.46 -6.62
CA PRO A 40 11.32 5.34 -6.45
C PRO A 40 12.32 5.18 -7.59
N TYR A 41 12.07 5.77 -8.76
CA TYR A 41 12.94 5.64 -9.92
C TYR A 41 13.75 6.91 -10.19
N GLU A 42 13.89 7.78 -9.19
CA GLU A 42 14.75 8.95 -9.29
C GLU A 42 16.23 8.53 -9.27
N ASP A 43 17.02 9.07 -10.20
CA ASP A 43 18.47 8.93 -10.19
C ASP A 43 19.10 9.82 -9.10
N LEU A 44 19.85 9.22 -8.16
CA LEU A 44 20.53 9.96 -7.11
C LEU A 44 22.01 10.19 -7.41
N SER A 45 22.38 11.46 -7.55
CA SER A 45 23.79 11.89 -7.59
C SER A 45 24.26 12.33 -6.20
N VAL A 46 24.87 11.42 -5.44
CA VAL A 46 25.39 11.71 -4.09
C VAL A 46 26.91 11.79 -4.06
N THR A 47 27.44 12.79 -3.35
CA THR A 47 28.89 12.93 -3.14
C THR A 47 29.27 12.38 -1.76
N PRO A 48 29.81 11.16 -1.65
CA PRO A 48 30.33 10.64 -0.39
C PRO A 48 31.54 11.46 0.09
N ALA A 49 31.91 11.34 1.37
CA ALA A 49 33.10 11.99 1.92
C ALA A 49 34.41 11.56 1.24
N SER A 50 34.41 10.41 0.55
CA SER A 50 35.52 9.94 -0.29
C SER A 50 35.75 10.79 -1.55
N GLY A 51 34.79 11.63 -1.93
CA GLY A 51 35.02 12.84 -2.72
C GLY A 51 34.29 12.94 -4.06
N ALA A 52 34.30 11.90 -4.91
CA ALA A 52 33.67 11.98 -6.23
C ALA A 52 32.18 11.65 -6.14
N ALA A 53 31.33 12.42 -6.83
CA ALA A 53 29.92 12.11 -6.97
C ALA A 53 29.73 10.72 -7.60
N VAL A 54 28.83 9.93 -7.02
CA VAL A 54 28.37 8.66 -7.54
C VAL A 54 26.93 8.85 -8.00
N ASN A 55 26.65 8.46 -9.24
CA ASN A 55 25.31 8.45 -9.79
C ASN A 55 24.75 7.05 -9.62
N ASN A 56 23.68 6.95 -8.83
CA ASN A 56 22.96 5.72 -8.59
C ASN A 56 21.64 5.78 -9.33
N ARG A 57 21.49 4.91 -10.33
CA ARG A 57 20.30 4.82 -11.16
C ARG A 57 19.13 4.31 -10.33
N ASP A 58 17.96 4.93 -10.46
CA ASP A 58 16.73 4.46 -9.82
C ASP A 58 16.87 4.21 -8.30
N ALA A 59 17.76 4.93 -7.61
CA ALA A 59 17.92 4.79 -6.17
C ALA A 59 16.66 5.28 -5.43
N GLY A 60 15.98 6.27 -6.00
CA GLY A 60 14.71 6.76 -5.53
C GLY A 60 14.81 7.79 -4.40
N MET A 61 13.70 8.48 -4.15
CA MET A 61 13.57 9.41 -3.04
C MET A 61 12.11 9.64 -2.62
N VAL A 62 11.96 10.39 -1.53
CA VAL A 62 10.67 10.85 -1.03
C VAL A 62 10.68 12.36 -0.84
N GLN A 63 9.57 13.02 -1.15
CA GLN A 63 9.38 14.45 -0.90
C GLN A 63 8.18 14.70 0.02
N ILE A 64 8.34 15.59 1.00
CA ILE A 64 7.26 16.07 1.87
C ILE A 64 6.87 17.48 1.46
N TYR A 65 5.62 17.66 1.05
CA TYR A 65 4.99 18.94 0.76
C TYR A 65 4.11 19.35 1.92
N TYR A 66 4.49 20.45 2.58
CA TYR A 66 3.78 20.92 3.75
C TYR A 66 2.48 21.64 3.39
N GLY A 67 1.40 21.24 4.04
CA GLY A 67 0.11 21.93 4.04
C GLY A 67 0.16 23.21 4.84
N ALA A 68 -0.84 24.05 4.60
CA ALA A 68 -1.14 25.22 5.40
C ALA A 68 -2.63 25.56 5.24
N PRO A 69 -3.22 26.47 6.04
CA PRO A 69 -4.61 26.91 5.83
C PRO A 69 -4.88 27.49 4.44
N ALA A 70 -3.84 27.97 3.74
CA ALA A 70 -3.91 28.47 2.37
C ALA A 70 -3.84 27.35 1.30
N GLY A 71 -3.63 26.10 1.70
CA GLY A 71 -3.54 24.93 0.83
C GLY A 71 -2.19 24.22 0.87
N LEU A 72 -2.10 23.13 0.11
CA LEU A 72 -0.88 22.32 -0.01
C LEU A 72 0.25 23.10 -0.70
N GLY A 73 1.47 23.02 -0.14
CA GLY A 73 2.65 23.72 -0.66
C GLY A 73 2.70 25.21 -0.33
N ALA A 74 1.77 25.70 0.50
CA ALA A 74 1.78 27.05 1.06
C ALA A 74 2.39 27.11 2.48
N GLY A 75 2.81 25.97 3.03
CA GLY A 75 3.58 25.87 4.27
C GLY A 75 5.08 26.13 4.05
N PRO A 76 5.95 25.62 4.94
CA PRO A 76 7.40 25.60 4.71
C PRO A 76 7.78 24.97 3.37
N ALA A 77 9.00 25.24 2.91
CA ALA A 77 9.54 24.62 1.70
C ALA A 77 9.49 23.08 1.80
N ALA A 78 9.23 22.44 0.66
CA ALA A 78 9.22 20.99 0.57
C ALA A 78 10.56 20.39 1.01
N LYS A 79 10.51 19.20 1.60
CA LYS A 79 11.68 18.50 2.12
C LYS A 79 11.94 17.24 1.32
N GLU A 80 13.16 17.09 0.80
CA GLU A 80 13.64 15.86 0.16
C GLU A 80 14.20 14.91 1.21
N ILE A 81 13.91 13.62 1.05
CA ILE A 81 14.38 12.52 1.88
C ILE A 81 15.00 11.50 0.93
N LEU A 82 16.29 11.28 1.09
CA LEU A 82 17.11 10.42 0.23
C LEU A 82 18.24 9.80 1.05
N GLN A 83 18.80 8.70 0.53
CA GLN A 83 19.96 8.00 1.09
C GLN A 83 21.27 8.72 0.81
N GLY A 84 22.30 8.33 1.57
CA GLY A 84 23.66 8.81 1.41
C GLY A 84 24.25 9.44 2.67
N GLU A 85 25.57 9.56 2.67
CA GLU A 85 26.31 10.10 3.80
C GLU A 85 25.87 11.53 4.14
N GLY A 86 25.50 11.75 5.41
CA GLY A 86 25.01 13.05 5.89
C GLY A 86 23.60 13.41 5.41
N LYS A 87 22.85 12.46 4.83
CA LYS A 87 21.48 12.66 4.33
C LYS A 87 20.43 12.17 5.33
N HIS A 88 19.17 12.27 4.90
CA HIS A 88 17.99 12.03 5.72
C HIS A 88 17.76 10.55 6.02
N LEU A 89 18.19 9.66 5.14
CA LEU A 89 18.22 8.22 5.39
C LEU A 89 19.65 7.78 5.72
N GLU A 90 19.82 6.61 6.33
CA GLU A 90 21.14 5.99 6.52
C GLU A 90 21.47 5.09 5.33
N GLY A 91 22.68 4.54 5.29
CA GLY A 91 23.15 3.73 4.16
C GLY A 91 23.77 4.56 3.03
N LEU A 92 24.44 3.84 2.14
CA LEU A 92 24.83 4.37 0.83
C LEU A 92 23.61 4.24 -0.09
N ALA A 93 23.45 5.17 -1.02
CA ALA A 93 22.52 4.94 -2.12
C ALA A 93 23.19 3.99 -3.11
N GLU A 94 22.46 3.00 -3.58
CA GLU A 94 22.85 1.99 -4.54
C GLU A 94 21.89 2.05 -5.74
N ASN A 95 22.22 1.36 -6.83
CA ASN A 95 21.30 1.35 -7.97
C ASN A 95 20.07 0.53 -7.59
N GLU A 96 18.88 1.01 -7.96
CA GLU A 96 17.63 0.25 -7.86
C GLU A 96 17.13 0.01 -6.43
N ASP A 97 17.61 0.73 -5.41
CA ASP A 97 17.07 0.68 -4.03
C ASP A 97 15.56 0.98 -3.97
N TRP A 98 15.06 1.74 -4.95
CA TRP A 98 13.67 2.13 -5.10
C TRP A 98 13.06 2.82 -3.88
N ILE A 99 13.83 3.70 -3.23
CA ILE A 99 13.34 4.43 -2.05
C ILE A 99 12.07 5.20 -2.37
N GLY A 100 11.02 4.96 -1.58
CA GLY A 100 9.70 5.56 -1.82
C GLY A 100 8.80 4.67 -2.67
N TYR A 101 9.14 3.40 -2.89
CA TYR A 101 8.27 2.44 -3.57
C TYR A 101 6.93 2.28 -2.85
N ALA A 102 6.97 2.14 -1.52
CA ALA A 102 5.78 2.10 -0.67
C ALA A 102 5.87 3.16 0.43
N LEU A 103 4.72 3.72 0.83
CA LEU A 103 4.64 4.72 1.90
C LEU A 103 3.48 4.43 2.85
N ALA A 104 3.75 4.47 4.15
CA ALA A 104 2.74 4.54 5.19
C ALA A 104 3.10 5.63 6.19
N ALA A 105 2.15 6.53 6.47
CA ALA A 105 2.37 7.65 7.38
C ALA A 105 1.16 7.84 8.29
N GLY A 106 1.39 8.48 9.43
CA GLY A 106 0.32 8.76 10.37
C GLY A 106 0.83 9.28 11.68
N LYS A 107 0.00 9.13 12.71
CA LYS A 107 0.32 9.50 14.08
C LYS A 107 0.13 8.27 14.95
N SER A 108 1.17 7.91 15.70
CA SER A 108 1.11 6.78 16.63
C SER A 108 0.08 7.05 17.75
N SER A 109 -0.27 6.00 18.48
CA SER A 109 -1.13 6.07 19.67
C SER A 109 -0.55 6.95 20.79
N SER A 110 0.78 7.16 20.80
CA SER A 110 1.47 8.10 21.68
C SER A 110 1.48 9.55 21.14
N GLY A 111 0.89 9.79 19.97
CA GLY A 111 0.79 11.11 19.38
C GLY A 111 2.04 11.56 18.60
N VAL A 112 2.93 10.64 18.24
CA VAL A 112 4.15 10.95 17.48
C VAL A 112 3.88 10.75 15.99
N PRO A 113 4.09 11.76 15.13
CA PRO A 113 3.96 11.57 13.69
C PRO A 113 5.07 10.63 13.20
N PHE A 114 4.76 9.80 12.22
CA PHE A 114 5.73 8.89 11.62
C PHE A 114 5.52 8.79 10.10
N LEU A 115 6.60 8.43 9.43
CA LEU A 115 6.65 8.06 8.02
C LEU A 115 7.49 6.79 7.88
N ALA A 116 6.91 5.72 7.37
CA ALA A 116 7.60 4.53 6.93
C ALA A 116 7.74 4.56 5.40
N VAL A 117 8.96 4.32 4.92
CA VAL A 117 9.33 4.34 3.51
C VAL A 117 9.91 2.99 3.13
N GLY A 118 9.34 2.33 2.13
CA GLY A 118 9.87 1.10 1.56
C GLY A 118 10.98 1.39 0.55
N GLY A 119 12.06 0.62 0.64
CA GLY A 119 13.13 0.50 -0.35
C GLY A 119 13.34 -0.98 -0.67
N PRO A 120 12.43 -1.61 -1.44
CA PRO A 120 12.45 -3.05 -1.66
C PRO A 120 13.65 -3.55 -2.47
N GLY A 121 14.38 -2.67 -3.17
CA GLY A 121 15.61 -3.07 -3.87
C GLY A 121 16.89 -2.91 -3.06
N GLU A 122 16.81 -2.49 -1.79
CA GLU A 122 18.01 -2.34 -0.94
C GLU A 122 18.73 -3.69 -0.77
N ASP A 123 20.06 -3.67 -0.94
CA ASP A 123 20.90 -4.83 -0.66
C ASP A 123 21.21 -4.96 0.84
N LEU A 124 21.08 -6.18 1.37
CA LEU A 124 21.57 -6.51 2.71
C LEU A 124 22.93 -7.20 2.63
N GLY A 125 23.99 -6.40 2.60
CA GLY A 125 25.37 -6.87 2.58
C GLY A 125 25.75 -7.55 1.26
N THR A 126 25.49 -8.86 1.13
CA THR A 126 25.66 -9.60 -0.14
C THR A 126 24.37 -10.25 -0.62
N VAL A 127 23.26 -10.05 0.11
CA VAL A 127 21.94 -10.54 -0.26
C VAL A 127 21.29 -9.42 -1.06
N THR A 128 21.16 -9.62 -2.37
CA THR A 128 20.68 -8.56 -3.27
C THR A 128 19.17 -8.43 -3.20
N ASP A 129 18.66 -7.20 -3.29
CA ASP A 129 17.21 -6.92 -3.31
C ASP A 129 16.46 -7.54 -2.11
N ALA A 130 17.13 -7.66 -0.96
CA ALA A 130 16.52 -8.15 0.27
C ALA A 130 15.46 -7.15 0.77
N GLY A 131 15.71 -5.87 0.55
CA GLY A 131 14.82 -4.76 0.84
C GLY A 131 14.93 -4.21 2.26
N ALA A 132 14.46 -2.99 2.43
CA ALA A 132 14.46 -2.28 3.70
C ALA A 132 13.21 -1.41 3.92
N VAL A 133 12.97 -1.10 5.19
CA VAL A 133 12.05 -0.03 5.61
C VAL A 133 12.80 1.04 6.38
N PHE A 134 12.67 2.29 5.92
CA PHE A 134 13.16 3.46 6.61
C PHE A 134 12.04 4.07 7.44
N TYR A 135 12.17 4.00 8.76
CA TYR A 135 11.20 4.51 9.71
C TYR A 135 11.65 5.88 10.25
N LEU A 136 10.90 6.93 9.93
CA LEU A 136 11.13 8.30 10.36
C LEU A 136 10.09 8.69 11.40
N SER A 137 10.53 9.17 12.56
CA SER A 137 9.67 9.47 13.71
C SER A 137 9.81 10.92 14.20
N GLY A 138 8.69 11.49 14.62
CA GLY A 138 8.60 12.84 15.14
C GLY A 138 8.81 13.93 14.08
N THR A 139 8.63 15.19 14.49
CA THR A 139 8.82 16.36 13.61
C THR A 139 10.29 16.59 13.23
N ALA A 140 11.23 15.99 13.98
CA ALA A 140 12.65 16.00 13.66
C ALA A 140 13.03 14.93 12.60
N LEU A 141 12.11 14.03 12.24
CA LEU A 141 12.36 12.87 11.37
C LEU A 141 13.55 12.01 11.88
N THR A 142 13.51 11.65 13.16
CA THR A 142 14.51 10.73 13.73
C THR A 142 14.37 9.37 13.05
N LYS A 143 15.46 8.90 12.45
CA LYS A 143 15.49 7.78 11.52
C LYS A 143 15.92 6.47 12.18
N ALA A 144 15.44 5.37 11.62
CA ALA A 144 15.94 4.02 11.77
C ALA A 144 15.75 3.26 10.45
N THR A 145 16.73 2.45 10.08
CA THR A 145 16.59 1.47 8.99
C THR A 145 16.26 0.12 9.61
N VAL A 146 15.30 -0.59 9.00
CA VAL A 146 14.84 -1.92 9.42
C VAL A 146 14.94 -2.85 8.23
N GLN A 147 15.67 -3.94 8.41
CA GLN A 147 15.85 -5.06 7.49
C GLN A 147 15.64 -6.39 8.24
N GLN A 148 15.53 -7.52 7.55
CA GLN A 148 15.28 -8.81 8.22
C GLN A 148 16.43 -9.29 9.15
N ASP A 149 17.63 -8.72 9.08
CA ASP A 149 18.72 -8.98 10.05
C ASP A 149 18.76 -8.01 11.25
N THR A 150 17.84 -7.04 11.30
CA THR A 150 17.82 -6.03 12.34
C THR A 150 17.41 -6.64 13.68
N THR A 151 18.24 -6.45 14.71
CA THR A 151 18.02 -7.01 16.06
C THR A 151 17.83 -5.94 17.16
N VAL A 152 17.99 -4.66 16.82
CA VAL A 152 18.08 -3.55 17.79
C VAL A 152 16.84 -3.40 18.68
N ALA A 153 15.65 -3.76 18.17
CA ALA A 153 14.38 -3.68 18.89
C ALA A 153 13.74 -5.06 19.12
N GLY A 154 14.53 -6.12 18.98
CA GLY A 154 14.08 -7.50 18.80
C GLY A 154 14.38 -7.98 17.38
N ASP A 155 14.42 -9.30 17.20
CA ASP A 155 14.67 -9.91 15.90
C ASP A 155 13.48 -9.66 14.98
N VAL A 156 13.75 -9.17 13.77
CA VAL A 156 12.74 -9.10 12.71
C VAL A 156 12.43 -10.53 12.24
N PRO A 157 11.15 -10.96 12.23
CA PRO A 157 10.75 -12.26 11.70
C PRO A 157 11.17 -12.46 10.23
N GLY A 158 11.50 -13.70 9.89
CA GLY A 158 12.02 -14.08 8.56
C GLY A 158 13.55 -14.17 8.53
N ILE A 159 14.10 -14.59 7.40
CA ILE A 159 15.54 -14.57 7.11
C ILE A 159 15.69 -13.82 5.80
N ALA A 160 16.65 -12.90 5.71
CA ALA A 160 16.89 -12.20 4.45
C ALA A 160 17.39 -13.15 3.36
N GLU A 161 16.67 -13.18 2.24
CA GLU A 161 17.00 -13.91 1.03
C GLU A 161 17.05 -12.95 -0.17
N GLN A 162 17.64 -13.44 -1.28
CA GLN A 162 17.67 -12.67 -2.50
C GLN A 162 16.24 -12.46 -3.02
N ASP A 163 15.93 -11.24 -3.45
CA ASP A 163 14.62 -10.86 -3.98
C ASP A 163 13.45 -10.90 -2.97
N ASP A 164 13.70 -11.00 -1.66
CA ASP A 164 12.65 -10.89 -0.61
C ASP A 164 11.84 -9.61 -0.74
N ARG A 165 12.54 -8.52 -1.07
CA ARG A 165 11.97 -7.19 -1.28
C ARG A 165 11.13 -6.72 -0.10
N PHE A 166 11.67 -6.90 1.11
CA PHE A 166 11.11 -6.39 2.34
C PHE A 166 10.82 -4.90 2.21
N GLY A 167 9.56 -4.50 2.44
CA GLY A 167 9.14 -3.10 2.22
C GLY A 167 8.43 -2.84 0.89
N SER A 168 8.12 -3.87 0.11
CA SER A 168 7.36 -3.76 -1.15
C SER A 168 5.97 -3.17 -0.97
N SER A 169 5.33 -3.42 0.18
CA SER A 169 4.02 -2.85 0.52
C SER A 169 4.00 -2.45 2.00
N LEU A 170 3.27 -1.37 2.32
CA LEU A 170 3.20 -0.83 3.67
C LEU A 170 1.76 -0.44 4.03
N ALA A 171 1.33 -0.80 5.24
CA ALA A 171 0.08 -0.31 5.83
C ALA A 171 0.30 0.04 7.30
N ALA A 172 -0.39 1.07 7.82
CA ALA A 172 -0.22 1.49 9.20
C ALA A 172 -1.53 1.95 9.85
N THR A 173 -1.60 1.77 11.17
CA THR A 173 -2.59 2.35 12.08
C THR A 173 -1.83 3.09 13.18
N PRO A 174 -2.49 3.79 14.12
CA PRO A 174 -1.79 4.36 15.28
C PRO A 174 -1.08 3.32 16.16
N THR A 175 -1.41 2.03 16.06
CA THR A 175 -0.78 0.97 16.87
C THR A 175 0.28 0.19 16.11
N HIS A 176 -0.02 -0.18 14.86
CA HIS A 176 0.75 -1.16 14.11
C HIS A 176 1.26 -0.60 12.78
N LEU A 177 2.42 -1.07 12.36
CA LEU A 177 2.94 -0.99 11.01
C LEU A 177 3.05 -2.41 10.45
N ALA A 178 2.55 -2.65 9.25
CA ALA A 178 2.70 -3.90 8.53
C ALA A 178 3.57 -3.68 7.29
N VAL A 179 4.46 -4.63 7.02
CA VAL A 179 5.45 -4.61 5.94
C VAL A 179 5.31 -5.88 5.12
N GLY A 180 5.08 -5.76 3.82
CA GLY A 180 5.00 -6.91 2.91
C GLY A 180 6.38 -7.32 2.40
N VAL A 181 6.52 -8.63 2.19
CA VAL A 181 7.73 -9.32 1.71
C VAL A 181 7.29 -10.34 0.65
N PRO A 182 6.73 -9.90 -0.49
CA PRO A 182 6.17 -10.79 -1.50
C PRO A 182 7.20 -11.74 -2.12
N GLY A 183 8.50 -11.48 -1.93
CA GLY A 183 9.59 -12.32 -2.41
C GLY A 183 9.97 -13.50 -1.53
N GLU A 184 9.56 -13.50 -0.25
CA GLU A 184 9.98 -14.50 0.73
C GLU A 184 9.75 -15.93 0.23
N ALA A 185 10.76 -16.79 0.36
CA ALA A 185 10.58 -18.21 0.16
C ALA A 185 10.14 -18.91 1.44
N LEU A 186 9.22 -19.88 1.31
CA LEU A 186 8.85 -20.78 2.39
C LEU A 186 9.48 -22.16 2.09
N ASP A 187 10.63 -22.42 2.71
CA ASP A 187 11.49 -23.58 2.44
C ASP A 187 11.94 -23.67 0.97
N THR A 188 11.23 -24.45 0.14
CA THR A 188 11.55 -24.60 -1.29
C THR A 188 10.57 -23.89 -2.21
N VAL A 189 9.56 -23.24 -1.63
CA VAL A 189 8.51 -22.51 -2.36
C VAL A 189 8.94 -21.05 -2.50
N THR A 190 9.48 -20.70 -3.67
CA THR A 190 10.00 -19.35 -3.93
C THR A 190 8.87 -18.36 -4.19
N PHE A 191 8.99 -17.11 -3.74
CA PHE A 191 7.96 -16.07 -3.92
C PHE A 191 6.59 -16.47 -3.36
N ALA A 192 6.55 -17.32 -2.33
CA ALA A 192 5.33 -17.59 -1.58
C ALA A 192 4.89 -16.31 -0.83
N GLY A 193 5.87 -15.57 -0.32
CA GLY A 193 5.67 -14.27 0.30
C GLY A 193 5.35 -14.33 1.79
N ALA A 194 5.51 -13.17 2.43
CA ALA A 194 5.26 -12.99 3.86
C ALA A 194 4.84 -11.54 4.18
N ALA A 195 4.43 -11.32 5.44
CA ALA A 195 4.29 -9.98 6.00
C ALA A 195 4.80 -9.92 7.44
N THR A 196 5.47 -8.83 7.80
CA THR A 196 5.93 -8.57 9.17
C THR A 196 5.17 -7.41 9.79
N VAL A 197 4.73 -7.58 11.03
CA VAL A 197 4.04 -6.54 11.82
C VAL A 197 4.96 -6.01 12.91
N PHE A 198 4.96 -4.69 13.07
CA PHE A 198 5.69 -3.94 14.08
C PHE A 198 4.72 -3.12 14.93
N SER A 199 5.16 -2.77 16.15
CA SER A 199 4.56 -1.67 16.91
C SER A 199 5.35 -0.38 16.68
N HIS A 200 4.69 0.77 16.87
CA HIS A 200 5.37 2.07 16.90
C HIS A 200 6.16 2.35 18.20
N THR A 201 6.30 1.35 19.09
CA THR A 201 7.18 1.48 20.26
C THR A 201 8.62 1.44 19.79
N LEU A 202 9.38 2.51 20.06
CA LEU A 202 10.75 2.63 19.60
C LEU A 202 11.74 2.14 20.64
N VAL A 203 12.71 1.33 20.20
CA VAL A 203 13.92 0.97 20.95
C VAL A 203 15.11 1.45 20.12
N SER A 204 15.87 2.41 20.66
CA SER A 204 16.95 3.08 19.91
C SER A 204 16.50 3.60 18.53
N ASN A 205 15.33 4.26 18.50
CA ASN A 205 14.63 4.79 17.31
C ASN A 205 14.01 3.74 16.37
N SER A 206 14.32 2.46 16.51
CA SER A 206 13.75 1.41 15.67
C SER A 206 12.40 0.92 16.18
N PRO A 207 11.38 0.75 15.31
CA PRO A 207 10.10 0.17 15.70
C PRO A 207 10.27 -1.28 16.14
N LYS A 208 9.57 -1.67 17.20
CA LYS A 208 9.65 -3.03 17.74
C LYS A 208 8.92 -4.04 16.84
N PRO A 209 9.59 -5.10 16.33
CA PRO A 209 8.93 -6.20 15.64
C PRO A 209 7.98 -6.97 16.56
N LEU A 210 6.90 -7.51 16.01
CA LEU A 210 5.87 -8.24 16.76
C LEU A 210 5.67 -9.66 16.26
N ILE A 211 5.37 -9.83 14.97
CA ILE A 211 5.01 -11.14 14.39
C ILE A 211 5.27 -11.14 12.87
N GLY A 212 5.70 -12.28 12.33
CA GLY A 212 5.71 -12.58 10.90
C GLY A 212 4.52 -13.45 10.54
N LEU A 213 3.96 -13.27 9.35
CA LEU A 213 2.79 -13.96 8.82
C LEU A 213 3.15 -14.56 7.46
N ALA A 214 2.93 -15.85 7.30
CA ALA A 214 3.15 -16.60 6.06
C ALA A 214 2.29 -17.89 6.07
N GLN A 215 1.98 -18.44 4.89
CA GLN A 215 1.08 -19.59 4.72
C GLN A 215 1.69 -20.94 5.15
N ASP A 216 2.93 -20.97 5.63
CA ASP A 216 3.56 -22.15 6.26
C ASP A 216 3.19 -22.33 7.74
N GLN A 217 2.40 -21.40 8.30
CA GLN A 217 1.96 -21.44 9.69
C GLN A 217 0.61 -22.14 9.82
N ASP A 218 0.51 -23.17 10.68
CA ASP A 218 -0.73 -23.95 10.95
C ASP A 218 -1.99 -23.11 11.23
N ALA A 219 -1.83 -21.87 11.68
CA ALA A 219 -2.94 -20.96 12.03
C ALA A 219 -3.40 -20.05 10.88
N ILE A 220 -2.77 -20.15 9.72
CA ILE A 220 -3.08 -19.38 8.51
C ILE A 220 -3.59 -20.35 7.46
N SER A 221 -4.81 -20.15 6.98
CA SER A 221 -5.41 -20.95 5.89
C SER A 221 -4.65 -20.79 4.58
N GLY A 222 -4.84 -21.71 3.64
CA GLY A 222 -4.08 -21.77 2.39
C GLY A 222 -2.78 -22.57 2.57
N GLU A 223 -2.12 -22.89 1.47
CA GLU A 223 -0.76 -23.47 1.47
C GLU A 223 0.14 -22.51 0.69
N GLY A 224 1.41 -22.40 1.07
CA GLY A 224 2.34 -21.59 0.28
C GLY A 224 2.69 -22.26 -1.05
N GLU A 225 2.45 -21.56 -2.15
CA GLU A 225 2.73 -21.98 -3.52
C GLU A 225 3.68 -20.99 -4.20
N THR A 226 4.32 -21.44 -5.28
CA THR A 226 5.34 -20.62 -5.95
C THR A 226 4.67 -19.46 -6.65
N ALA A 227 5.08 -18.24 -6.31
CA ALA A 227 4.57 -16.98 -6.84
C ALA A 227 3.21 -16.49 -6.32
N ASP A 228 2.70 -17.04 -5.22
CA ASP A 228 1.53 -16.51 -4.48
C ASP A 228 1.71 -15.05 -4.07
N ARG A 229 2.94 -14.72 -3.66
CA ARG A 229 3.38 -13.39 -3.26
C ARG A 229 2.49 -12.81 -2.16
N PHE A 230 2.24 -13.59 -1.12
CA PHE A 230 1.60 -13.12 0.10
C PHE A 230 2.25 -11.82 0.57
N GLY A 231 1.44 -10.81 0.86
CA GLY A 231 1.96 -9.48 1.22
C GLY A 231 2.19 -8.55 0.04
N THR A 232 1.80 -8.92 -1.19
CA THR A 232 1.83 -8.01 -2.36
C THR A 232 1.08 -6.71 -2.08
N ALA A 233 -0.09 -6.79 -1.45
CA ALA A 233 -0.86 -5.63 -1.03
C ALA A 233 -1.24 -5.73 0.45
N LEU A 234 -1.17 -4.60 1.15
CA LEU A 234 -1.57 -4.49 2.55
C LEU A 234 -2.54 -3.33 2.74
N ALA A 235 -3.61 -3.56 3.50
CA ALA A 235 -4.49 -2.50 3.98
C ALA A 235 -4.81 -2.72 5.45
N MET A 236 -4.73 -1.67 6.26
CA MET A 236 -4.90 -1.81 7.71
C MET A 236 -5.73 -0.68 8.30
N VAL A 237 -6.60 -1.03 9.26
CA VAL A 237 -7.50 -0.08 9.92
C VAL A 237 -7.51 -0.28 11.44
N PRO A 238 -7.69 0.79 12.23
CA PRO A 238 -7.91 0.65 13.67
C PRO A 238 -9.16 -0.19 13.95
N TYR A 239 -9.07 -1.12 14.90
CA TYR A 239 -10.15 -2.01 15.28
C TYR A 239 -10.50 -1.87 16.74
N ARG A 240 -11.79 -1.74 17.03
CA ARG A 240 -12.33 -1.72 18.40
C ARG A 240 -13.33 -2.85 18.56
N PRO A 241 -12.95 -3.96 19.22
CA PRO A 241 -13.86 -5.08 19.40
C PRO A 241 -15.05 -4.71 20.28
N SER A 242 -16.13 -5.49 20.17
CA SER A 242 -17.31 -5.33 21.02
C SER A 242 -16.94 -5.41 22.50
N GLY A 243 -17.45 -4.47 23.29
CA GLY A 243 -17.16 -4.37 24.73
C GLY A 243 -15.85 -3.67 25.10
N ALA A 244 -14.94 -3.40 24.14
CA ALA A 244 -13.73 -2.63 24.42
C ALA A 244 -14.05 -1.14 24.63
N THR A 245 -13.25 -0.47 25.45
CA THR A 245 -13.37 0.97 25.71
C THR A 245 -12.41 1.81 24.86
N SER A 246 -11.33 1.22 24.34
CA SER A 246 -10.28 1.88 23.55
C SER A 246 -9.99 1.13 22.25
N THR A 247 -9.46 1.85 21.26
CA THR A 247 -9.05 1.31 19.95
C THR A 247 -7.54 1.10 19.96
N THR A 248 -7.11 -0.07 20.41
CA THR A 248 -5.70 -0.44 20.47
C THR A 248 -5.36 -1.58 19.52
N GLU A 249 -6.35 -2.18 18.87
CA GLU A 249 -6.17 -3.30 17.95
C GLU A 249 -6.24 -2.83 16.50
N SER A 250 -5.93 -3.71 15.56
CA SER A 250 -6.04 -3.43 14.13
C SER A 250 -6.62 -4.62 13.39
N LEU A 251 -7.32 -4.36 12.29
CA LEU A 251 -7.55 -5.37 11.26
C LEU A 251 -6.58 -5.11 10.13
N LEU A 252 -5.85 -6.14 9.73
CA LEU A 252 -4.92 -6.15 8.60
C LEU A 252 -5.47 -7.06 7.51
N ALA A 253 -5.69 -6.53 6.31
CA ALA A 253 -5.91 -7.31 5.11
C ALA A 253 -4.58 -7.51 4.37
N VAL A 254 -4.34 -8.73 3.91
CA VAL A 254 -3.14 -9.14 3.17
C VAL A 254 -3.57 -9.79 1.87
N GLY A 255 -3.15 -9.22 0.74
CA GLY A 255 -3.42 -9.74 -0.60
C GLY A 255 -2.39 -10.78 -1.01
N VAL A 256 -2.87 -11.81 -1.69
CA VAL A 256 -2.12 -12.96 -2.23
C VAL A 256 -2.59 -13.16 -3.67
N PRO A 257 -2.25 -12.25 -4.60
CA PRO A 257 -2.83 -12.29 -5.95
C PRO A 257 -2.45 -13.53 -6.75
N GLY A 258 -1.34 -14.20 -6.43
CA GLY A 258 -0.93 -15.41 -7.13
C GLY A 258 -1.53 -16.70 -6.57
N GLU A 259 -2.38 -16.64 -5.54
CA GLU A 259 -2.96 -17.85 -4.92
C GLU A 259 -3.67 -18.72 -5.96
N ASP A 260 -3.34 -20.01 -5.96
CA ASP A 260 -4.06 -21.01 -6.74
C ASP A 260 -5.27 -21.52 -5.95
N LEU A 261 -6.43 -21.56 -6.60
CA LEU A 261 -7.57 -22.32 -6.13
C LEU A 261 -7.57 -23.72 -6.75
N VAL A 262 -8.36 -24.63 -6.18
CA VAL A 262 -8.40 -26.07 -6.54
C VAL A 262 -8.43 -26.33 -8.06
N ALA A 263 -9.07 -25.45 -8.85
CA ALA A 263 -9.18 -25.58 -10.30
C ALA A 263 -8.69 -24.34 -11.08
N THR A 264 -8.21 -23.29 -10.40
CA THR A 264 -8.02 -21.97 -11.00
C THR A 264 -6.68 -21.40 -10.58
N THR A 265 -5.76 -21.28 -11.53
CA THR A 265 -4.40 -20.76 -11.31
C THR A 265 -4.39 -19.25 -11.20
N ASP A 266 -3.60 -18.69 -10.28
CA ASP A 266 -3.46 -17.23 -10.08
C ASP A 266 -4.82 -16.51 -9.93
N ALA A 267 -5.81 -17.15 -9.30
CA ALA A 267 -7.11 -16.54 -9.04
C ALA A 267 -6.98 -15.43 -8.00
N GLY A 268 -6.16 -15.68 -6.99
CA GLY A 268 -5.85 -14.74 -5.92
C GLY A 268 -6.79 -14.81 -4.72
N ALA A 269 -6.28 -14.38 -3.57
CA ALA A 269 -7.00 -14.37 -2.31
C ALA A 269 -6.63 -13.18 -1.41
N VAL A 270 -7.42 -12.99 -0.35
CA VAL A 270 -7.16 -12.03 0.73
C VAL A 270 -7.35 -12.67 2.09
N HIS A 271 -6.33 -12.54 2.95
CA HIS A 271 -6.47 -12.84 4.37
C HIS A 271 -6.85 -11.60 5.16
N ILE A 272 -7.68 -11.75 6.20
CA ILE A 272 -7.94 -10.71 7.19
C ILE A 272 -7.50 -11.21 8.56
N PHE A 273 -6.61 -10.46 9.20
CA PHE A 273 -6.10 -10.74 10.55
C PHE A 273 -6.56 -9.68 11.54
N ARG A 274 -7.01 -10.13 12.70
CA ARG A 274 -7.10 -9.31 13.91
C ARG A 274 -5.76 -9.30 14.63
N LEU A 275 -5.23 -8.10 14.85
CA LEU A 275 -3.98 -7.87 15.57
C LEU A 275 -4.26 -7.23 16.93
N THR A 276 -3.90 -7.92 18.01
CA THR A 276 -3.89 -7.32 19.35
C THR A 276 -2.74 -6.33 19.46
N ALA A 277 -2.80 -5.39 20.42
CA ALA A 277 -1.72 -4.41 20.62
C ALA A 277 -0.35 -5.03 20.94
N SER A 278 -0.33 -6.27 21.44
CA SER A 278 0.90 -7.02 21.70
C SER A 278 1.40 -7.83 20.51
N GLY A 279 0.69 -7.80 19.38
CA GLY A 279 1.09 -8.51 18.16
C GLY A 279 0.53 -9.91 17.99
N THR A 280 -0.42 -10.35 18.82
CA THR A 280 -1.09 -11.64 18.55
C THR A 280 -1.98 -11.46 17.32
N ALA A 281 -1.68 -12.23 16.27
CA ALA A 281 -2.50 -12.31 15.07
C ALA A 281 -3.52 -13.44 15.19
N THR A 282 -4.73 -13.20 14.72
CA THR A 282 -5.75 -14.23 14.54
C THR A 282 -6.40 -14.01 13.19
N GLN A 283 -6.28 -14.98 12.28
CA GLN A 283 -7.00 -14.95 11.02
C GLN A 283 -8.50 -14.99 11.29
N THR A 284 -9.21 -13.98 10.81
CA THR A 284 -10.67 -13.87 10.93
C THR A 284 -11.39 -14.18 9.63
N ALA A 285 -10.70 -14.07 8.50
CA ALA A 285 -11.22 -14.45 7.19
C ALA A 285 -10.07 -14.85 6.24
N TRP A 286 -10.42 -15.73 5.30
CA TRP A 286 -9.73 -15.99 4.05
C TRP A 286 -10.80 -15.88 2.96
N VAL A 287 -10.52 -15.13 1.89
CA VAL A 287 -11.52 -14.70 0.92
C VAL A 287 -10.96 -14.70 -0.49
N ASP A 288 -11.64 -15.39 -1.38
CA ASP A 288 -11.53 -15.33 -2.84
C ASP A 288 -12.86 -14.84 -3.44
N GLN A 289 -13.01 -14.87 -4.77
CA GLN A 289 -14.27 -14.51 -5.44
C GLN A 289 -15.36 -15.57 -5.30
N ASP A 290 -15.01 -16.82 -4.97
CA ASP A 290 -15.96 -17.91 -4.73
C ASP A 290 -16.52 -17.94 -3.29
N THR A 291 -16.03 -17.04 -2.42
CA THR A 291 -16.35 -17.03 -0.99
C THR A 291 -17.71 -16.39 -0.69
N GLY A 292 -18.69 -17.20 -0.28
CA GLY A 292 -19.94 -16.70 0.30
C GLY A 292 -20.90 -16.11 -0.74
N GLU A 293 -21.20 -14.82 -0.64
CA GLU A 293 -22.13 -14.11 -1.55
C GLU A 293 -21.39 -13.09 -2.46
N MET A 294 -20.08 -13.24 -2.66
CA MET A 294 -19.33 -12.36 -3.57
C MET A 294 -19.90 -12.39 -4.99
N GLU A 295 -19.63 -11.33 -5.75
CA GLU A 295 -20.05 -11.23 -7.15
C GLU A 295 -18.84 -11.45 -8.06
N GLY A 296 -19.06 -12.18 -9.15
CA GLY A 296 -17.98 -12.74 -9.97
C GLY A 296 -17.72 -14.19 -9.61
N GLU A 297 -16.92 -14.88 -10.42
CA GLU A 297 -16.45 -16.24 -10.17
C GLU A 297 -14.92 -16.21 -10.30
N SER A 298 -14.21 -17.07 -9.58
CA SER A 298 -12.75 -17.12 -9.72
C SER A 298 -12.32 -17.70 -11.07
N GLU A 299 -11.54 -16.92 -11.80
CA GLU A 299 -10.97 -17.22 -13.10
C GLU A 299 -9.43 -17.14 -13.08
N ALA A 300 -8.81 -17.80 -14.05
CA ALA A 300 -7.37 -17.93 -14.06
C ALA A 300 -6.72 -16.60 -14.39
N GLY A 301 -5.90 -16.07 -13.48
CA GLY A 301 -5.24 -14.78 -13.63
C GLY A 301 -6.09 -13.57 -13.26
N ASP A 302 -7.13 -13.71 -12.44
CA ASP A 302 -7.90 -12.56 -11.92
C ASP A 302 -7.06 -11.68 -11.00
N PHE A 303 -6.09 -12.28 -10.32
CA PHE A 303 -5.23 -11.64 -9.33
C PHE A 303 -6.04 -10.93 -8.23
N PHE A 304 -7.10 -11.56 -7.73
CA PHE A 304 -7.88 -11.03 -6.62
C PHE A 304 -6.98 -10.74 -5.42
N GLY A 305 -7.02 -9.52 -4.89
CA GLY A 305 -6.11 -9.10 -3.83
C GLY A 305 -4.86 -8.37 -4.31
N GLN A 306 -4.69 -8.16 -5.62
CA GLN A 306 -3.55 -7.43 -6.19
C GLN A 306 -3.39 -6.01 -5.64
N GLN A 307 -4.48 -5.37 -5.25
CA GLN A 307 -4.48 -4.06 -4.58
C GLN A 307 -5.62 -4.00 -3.56
N LEU A 308 -5.33 -3.39 -2.41
CA LEU A 308 -6.27 -3.28 -1.30
C LEU A 308 -6.44 -1.83 -0.85
N ALA A 309 -7.65 -1.48 -0.43
CA ALA A 309 -7.93 -0.26 0.30
C ALA A 309 -8.95 -0.52 1.41
N ALA A 310 -8.69 -0.04 2.62
CA ALA A 310 -9.57 -0.29 3.77
C ALA A 310 -9.91 1.00 4.51
N VAL A 311 -11.08 1.00 5.15
CA VAL A 311 -11.54 2.10 6.00
C VAL A 311 -12.13 1.58 7.30
N ASN A 312 -11.89 2.32 8.38
CA ASN A 312 -12.82 2.37 9.50
C ASN A 312 -13.34 3.79 9.62
N SER A 313 -14.60 4.01 9.22
CA SER A 313 -15.23 5.34 9.20
C SER A 313 -15.63 5.83 10.59
N SER A 314 -15.48 4.98 11.62
CA SER A 314 -15.77 5.31 13.02
C SER A 314 -14.76 4.65 13.96
N PRO A 315 -13.46 5.03 13.88
CA PRO A 315 -12.38 4.31 14.55
C PRO A 315 -12.44 4.37 16.08
N ASN A 316 -13.19 5.32 16.66
CA ASN A 316 -13.39 5.44 18.11
C ASN A 316 -14.68 4.75 18.61
N ALA A 317 -15.46 4.14 17.71
CA ALA A 317 -16.63 3.35 18.04
C ALA A 317 -16.32 1.86 17.85
N THR A 318 -17.19 0.99 18.39
CA THR A 318 -17.09 -0.45 18.12
C THR A 318 -17.14 -0.69 16.61
N SER A 319 -16.15 -1.42 16.09
CA SER A 319 -16.07 -1.76 14.68
C SER A 319 -17.22 -2.70 14.28
N THR A 320 -17.82 -2.44 13.14
CA THR A 320 -18.97 -3.20 12.60
C THR A 320 -18.77 -3.44 11.10
N ALA A 321 -19.56 -4.36 10.53
CA ALA A 321 -19.60 -4.59 9.09
C ALA A 321 -19.84 -3.30 8.29
N THR A 322 -20.64 -2.37 8.82
CA THR A 322 -20.98 -1.10 8.16
C THR A 322 -19.86 -0.07 8.19
N THR A 323 -19.15 0.02 9.32
CA THR A 323 -18.13 1.05 9.52
C THR A 323 -16.75 0.62 9.06
N THR A 324 -16.52 -0.69 8.94
CA THR A 324 -15.19 -1.26 8.67
C THR A 324 -15.22 -2.11 7.41
N ARG A 325 -14.65 -1.56 6.34
CA ARG A 325 -14.84 -2.01 4.96
C ARG A 325 -13.49 -2.15 4.24
N LEU A 326 -13.46 -3.04 3.26
CA LEU A 326 -12.32 -3.34 2.41
C LEU A 326 -12.79 -3.29 0.95
N ALA A 327 -11.94 -2.75 0.09
CA ALA A 327 -12.02 -2.86 -1.35
C ALA A 327 -10.85 -3.72 -1.81
N VAL A 328 -11.15 -4.66 -2.70
CA VAL A 328 -10.22 -5.64 -3.25
C VAL A 328 -10.25 -5.52 -4.77
N GLY A 329 -9.09 -5.26 -5.38
CA GLY A 329 -8.96 -5.24 -6.82
C GLY A 329 -8.80 -6.66 -7.38
N ALA A 330 -9.46 -6.91 -8.50
CA ALA A 330 -9.28 -8.08 -9.36
C ALA A 330 -9.00 -7.58 -10.79
N PRO A 331 -7.76 -7.15 -11.07
CA PRO A 331 -7.44 -6.47 -12.33
C PRO A 331 -7.45 -7.39 -13.54
N GLY A 332 -7.35 -8.71 -13.33
CA GLY A 332 -7.40 -9.70 -14.39
C GLY A 332 -8.82 -10.06 -14.84
N GLU A 333 -9.84 -9.73 -14.04
CA GLU A 333 -11.24 -10.15 -14.29
C GLU A 333 -11.66 -9.94 -15.74
N GLU A 334 -12.22 -11.00 -16.31
CA GLU A 334 -12.76 -11.05 -17.66
C GLU A 334 -14.29 -11.23 -17.62
N TRP A 335 -15.01 -10.76 -18.64
CA TRP A 335 -16.46 -11.04 -18.73
C TRP A 335 -16.82 -11.75 -20.03
N GLN A 336 -16.27 -11.25 -21.14
CA GLN A 336 -16.39 -11.84 -22.46
C GLN A 336 -15.08 -11.62 -23.20
N GLN A 337 -14.85 -12.38 -24.28
CA GLN A 337 -13.63 -12.33 -25.09
C GLN A 337 -13.25 -10.93 -25.60
N GLN A 338 -14.19 -9.97 -25.62
CA GLN A 338 -13.98 -8.60 -26.05
C GLN A 338 -13.59 -7.63 -24.92
N ASP A 339 -13.71 -8.08 -23.66
CA ASP A 339 -13.47 -7.32 -22.43
C ASP A 339 -12.38 -8.01 -21.58
N LEU A 340 -11.33 -8.53 -22.25
CA LEU A 340 -10.18 -9.17 -21.60
C LEU A 340 -9.55 -8.22 -20.59
N GLU A 341 -9.34 -8.67 -19.36
CA GLU A 341 -8.66 -7.91 -18.30
C GLU A 341 -9.27 -6.51 -18.12
N LYS A 342 -10.61 -6.40 -18.21
CA LYS A 342 -11.30 -5.15 -17.88
C LYS A 342 -11.10 -4.81 -16.40
N GLY A 343 -10.97 -5.86 -15.58
CA GLY A 343 -10.82 -5.81 -14.14
C GLY A 343 -12.06 -5.31 -13.40
N GLY A 344 -12.02 -5.39 -12.08
CA GLY A 344 -13.07 -4.86 -11.23
C GLY A 344 -12.65 -4.71 -9.77
N VAL A 345 -13.62 -4.31 -8.94
CA VAL A 345 -13.41 -4.07 -7.51
C VAL A 345 -14.55 -4.68 -6.71
N GLN A 346 -14.19 -5.62 -5.86
CA GLN A 346 -15.06 -6.16 -4.83
C GLN A 346 -14.98 -5.27 -3.58
N ILE A 347 -16.13 -4.83 -3.05
CA ILE A 347 -16.23 -4.06 -1.82
C ILE A 347 -16.95 -4.91 -0.78
N MET A 348 -16.39 -5.05 0.42
CA MET A 348 -16.87 -6.00 1.43
C MET A 348 -16.63 -5.50 2.86
N ALA A 349 -17.31 -6.11 3.82
CA ALA A 349 -17.07 -5.89 5.25
C ALA A 349 -15.82 -6.64 5.72
N MET A 350 -15.03 -6.02 6.63
CA MET A 350 -13.93 -6.72 7.32
C MET A 350 -14.35 -7.35 8.66
N VAL A 351 -15.58 -7.11 9.09
CA VAL A 351 -16.12 -7.55 10.38
C VAL A 351 -17.42 -8.30 10.13
N GLY A 352 -17.50 -9.54 10.59
CA GLY A 352 -18.63 -10.42 10.36
C GLY A 352 -18.24 -11.60 9.47
N ASP A 353 -19.24 -12.24 8.87
CA ASP A 353 -19.02 -13.38 7.99
C ASP A 353 -18.35 -12.93 6.68
N PRO A 354 -17.32 -13.64 6.19
CA PRO A 354 -16.69 -13.35 4.91
C PRO A 354 -17.71 -13.36 3.76
N GLY A 355 -17.57 -12.42 2.81
CA GLY A 355 -18.49 -12.30 1.68
C GLY A 355 -19.85 -11.66 1.99
N ALA A 356 -20.20 -11.36 3.24
CA ALA A 356 -21.46 -10.69 3.56
C ALA A 356 -21.40 -9.16 3.36
N ASP A 357 -22.55 -8.53 3.05
CA ASP A 357 -22.71 -7.08 2.82
C ASP A 357 -21.70 -6.52 1.82
N ASN A 358 -21.52 -7.26 0.71
CA ASN A 358 -20.58 -6.96 -0.35
C ASN A 358 -21.26 -6.27 -1.57
N SER A 359 -20.45 -5.74 -2.48
CA SER A 359 -20.89 -5.19 -3.76
C SER A 359 -19.75 -5.14 -4.77
N TRP A 360 -20.09 -5.20 -6.06
CA TRP A 360 -19.12 -5.14 -7.15
C TRP A 360 -19.28 -3.90 -8.04
N VAL A 361 -18.15 -3.35 -8.50
CA VAL A 361 -18.11 -2.31 -9.54
C VAL A 361 -17.00 -2.59 -10.56
N ASP A 362 -17.29 -2.35 -11.84
CA ASP A 362 -16.35 -2.50 -12.95
C ASP A 362 -16.67 -1.51 -14.10
N PRO A 363 -15.82 -1.40 -15.14
CA PRO A 363 -16.15 -0.64 -16.33
C PRO A 363 -17.43 -1.12 -17.01
N GLY A 364 -18.40 -0.22 -17.19
CA GLY A 364 -19.73 -0.56 -17.71
C GLY A 364 -20.75 -0.94 -16.63
N TYR A 365 -20.30 -1.27 -15.42
CA TYR A 365 -21.15 -1.53 -14.26
C TYR A 365 -20.70 -0.68 -13.06
N GLY A 366 -21.10 0.58 -13.07
CA GLY A 366 -20.76 1.58 -12.05
C GLY A 366 -19.57 2.48 -12.42
N LEU A 367 -18.61 2.02 -13.25
CA LEU A 367 -17.43 2.81 -13.64
C LEU A 367 -17.50 3.32 -15.09
N GLY A 368 -18.40 4.28 -15.34
CA GLY A 368 -18.58 4.84 -16.68
C GLY A 368 -19.15 3.84 -17.68
N GLU A 369 -19.41 4.31 -18.91
CA GLU A 369 -20.02 3.50 -19.97
C GLU A 369 -19.01 2.93 -20.97
N THR A 370 -17.77 3.44 -20.96
CA THR A 370 -16.72 3.01 -21.89
C THR A 370 -16.02 1.77 -21.34
N VAL A 371 -16.12 0.67 -22.07
CA VAL A 371 -15.52 -0.63 -21.75
C VAL A 371 -14.60 -1.04 -22.91
N GLY A 372 -13.50 -1.70 -22.59
CA GLY A 372 -12.59 -2.29 -23.55
C GLY A 372 -11.59 -3.22 -22.86
N PRO A 373 -10.73 -3.88 -23.63
CA PRO A 373 -9.73 -4.78 -23.06
C PRO A 373 -8.60 -4.02 -22.36
N HIS A 374 -7.89 -4.72 -21.47
CA HIS A 374 -6.66 -4.27 -20.81
C HIS A 374 -6.84 -2.95 -20.06
N MET A 375 -7.96 -2.82 -19.35
CA MET A 375 -8.24 -1.67 -18.49
C MET A 375 -7.61 -1.85 -17.11
N TYR A 376 -7.43 -3.10 -16.66
CA TYR A 376 -6.84 -3.49 -15.38
C TYR A 376 -7.44 -2.73 -14.20
N THR A 377 -8.77 -2.54 -14.22
CA THR A 377 -9.47 -1.85 -13.16
C THR A 377 -9.32 -2.62 -11.86
N GLY A 378 -9.07 -1.93 -10.75
CA GLY A 378 -8.71 -2.58 -9.49
C GLY A 378 -7.24 -2.43 -9.14
N MET A 379 -6.36 -2.06 -10.08
CA MET A 379 -4.95 -1.74 -9.78
C MET A 379 -4.74 -0.44 -8.99
N SER A 380 -5.77 0.42 -8.87
CA SER A 380 -5.66 1.71 -8.19
C SER A 380 -6.86 2.00 -7.30
N LEU A 381 -6.63 1.91 -5.99
CA LEU A 381 -7.64 2.12 -4.96
C LEU A 381 -7.14 3.15 -3.93
N GLY A 382 -7.99 4.13 -3.62
CA GLY A 382 -7.75 5.14 -2.59
C GLY A 382 -8.87 5.16 -1.56
N ALA A 383 -8.57 5.56 -0.32
CA ALA A 383 -9.52 5.46 0.78
C ALA A 383 -9.57 6.74 1.61
N THR A 384 -10.79 7.25 1.81
CA THR A 384 -11.10 8.24 2.84
C THR A 384 -12.20 7.70 3.75
N PRO A 385 -12.44 8.32 4.93
CA PRO A 385 -13.56 7.92 5.79
C PRO A 385 -14.93 7.93 5.10
N GLY A 386 -15.11 8.77 4.07
CA GLY A 386 -16.37 8.93 3.36
C GLY A 386 -16.47 8.19 2.03
N LEU A 387 -15.36 8.07 1.30
CA LEU A 387 -15.34 7.55 -0.07
C LEU A 387 -14.21 6.54 -0.29
N LEU A 388 -14.53 5.48 -1.03
CA LEU A 388 -13.60 4.68 -1.80
C LEU A 388 -13.39 5.38 -3.15
N TYR A 389 -12.14 5.54 -3.58
CA TYR A 389 -11.82 5.97 -4.92
C TYR A 389 -11.28 4.80 -5.73
N VAL A 390 -11.83 4.62 -6.93
CA VAL A 390 -11.40 3.61 -7.91
C VAL A 390 -10.84 4.32 -9.13
N GLY A 391 -9.56 4.09 -9.42
CA GLY A 391 -8.92 4.57 -10.64
C GLY A 391 -9.15 3.62 -11.81
N VAL A 392 -9.47 4.19 -12.97
CA VAL A 392 -9.50 3.49 -14.26
C VAL A 392 -8.43 4.15 -15.14
N PRO A 393 -7.16 3.72 -15.04
CA PRO A 393 -6.06 4.44 -15.69
C PRO A 393 -5.83 4.06 -17.15
N TYR A 394 -6.18 2.84 -17.54
CA TYR A 394 -5.86 2.28 -18.86
C TYR A 394 -7.10 2.14 -19.75
N GLY A 395 -6.93 1.49 -20.89
CA GLY A 395 -7.91 1.48 -21.98
C GLY A 395 -7.95 2.78 -22.78
N GLU A 396 -9.07 2.96 -23.48
CA GLU A 396 -9.32 4.12 -24.34
C GLU A 396 -9.26 5.43 -23.53
N PRO A 397 -8.72 6.53 -24.08
CA PRO A 397 -8.59 7.79 -23.38
C PRO A 397 -9.88 8.30 -22.71
N GLU A 398 -11.04 8.04 -23.30
CA GLU A 398 -12.36 8.46 -22.82
C GLU A 398 -12.82 7.70 -21.56
N ALA A 399 -12.30 6.48 -21.34
CA ALA A 399 -12.59 5.68 -20.16
C ALA A 399 -11.84 6.20 -18.92
N ARG A 400 -10.71 6.90 -19.13
CA ARG A 400 -9.78 7.25 -18.05
C ARG A 400 -10.40 8.22 -17.05
N ALA A 401 -10.48 7.79 -15.80
CA ALA A 401 -11.13 8.54 -14.74
C ALA A 401 -10.77 8.02 -13.35
N VAL A 402 -11.13 8.79 -12.32
CA VAL A 402 -11.20 8.34 -10.93
C VAL A 402 -12.64 8.51 -10.47
N TYR A 403 -13.23 7.45 -9.93
CA TYR A 403 -14.61 7.42 -9.47
C TYR A 403 -14.66 7.27 -7.95
N GLY A 404 -15.45 8.10 -7.26
CA GLY A 404 -15.59 8.05 -5.80
C GLY A 404 -16.96 7.55 -5.35
N PHE A 405 -16.96 6.48 -4.55
CA PHE A 405 -18.14 5.78 -4.05
C PHE A 405 -18.23 5.85 -2.54
N PRO A 406 -19.43 6.01 -1.96
CA PRO A 406 -19.65 5.62 -0.58
C PRO A 406 -19.24 4.15 -0.40
N TRP A 407 -18.60 3.83 0.72
CA TRP A 407 -18.17 2.45 1.04
C TRP A 407 -19.31 1.43 1.14
N LYS A 408 -20.55 1.91 1.24
CA LYS A 408 -21.76 1.12 1.07
C LYS A 408 -22.47 1.59 -0.18
N VAL A 409 -22.31 0.84 -1.26
CA VAL A 409 -22.94 1.05 -2.55
C VAL A 409 -23.59 -0.28 -2.96
N ALA A 410 -24.66 -0.22 -3.76
CA ALA A 410 -25.16 -1.43 -4.40
C ALA A 410 -24.24 -1.81 -5.56
N SER A 411 -24.21 -3.06 -5.97
CA SER A 411 -23.44 -3.50 -7.12
C SER A 411 -23.86 -2.76 -8.39
N GLY A 412 -22.88 -2.32 -9.17
CA GLY A 412 -23.09 -1.44 -10.32
C GLY A 412 -23.64 -0.06 -9.96
N GLY A 413 -23.63 0.31 -8.67
CA GLY A 413 -24.14 1.58 -8.21
C GLY A 413 -23.34 2.76 -8.75
N THR A 414 -23.93 3.94 -8.73
CA THR A 414 -23.34 5.14 -9.35
C THR A 414 -22.34 5.83 -8.41
N PRO A 415 -21.19 6.31 -8.93
CA PRO A 415 -20.27 7.10 -8.15
C PRO A 415 -20.88 8.45 -7.76
N THR A 416 -20.52 8.94 -6.58
CA THR A 416 -20.95 10.26 -6.09
C THR A 416 -20.10 11.40 -6.62
N VAL A 417 -18.86 11.11 -7.01
CA VAL A 417 -17.94 12.05 -7.66
C VAL A 417 -17.14 11.33 -8.74
N SER A 418 -16.76 12.07 -9.77
CA SER A 418 -15.87 11.56 -10.82
C SER A 418 -14.89 12.64 -11.23
N TYR A 419 -13.63 12.27 -11.39
CA TYR A 419 -12.57 13.13 -11.86
C TYR A 419 -12.10 12.62 -13.22
N LYS A 420 -11.95 13.54 -14.17
CA LYS A 420 -11.51 13.22 -15.54
C LYS A 420 -10.42 14.19 -15.98
N PRO A 421 -9.46 13.76 -16.80
CA PRO A 421 -8.54 14.68 -17.47
C PRO A 421 -9.27 15.80 -18.19
N GLY A 422 -8.78 17.02 -18.06
CA GLY A 422 -9.34 18.20 -18.72
C GLY A 422 -10.62 18.78 -18.08
N ALA A 423 -11.08 18.22 -16.96
CA ALA A 423 -12.26 18.68 -16.24
C ALA A 423 -11.91 19.18 -14.82
N GLY A 424 -12.69 20.14 -14.30
CA GLY A 424 -12.56 20.55 -12.89
C GLY A 424 -11.20 21.14 -12.49
N GLY A 425 -10.45 21.70 -13.45
CA GLY A 425 -9.08 22.21 -13.22
C GLY A 425 -7.98 21.14 -13.34
N ILE A 426 -8.33 19.89 -13.63
CA ILE A 426 -7.39 18.82 -13.94
C ILE A 426 -6.85 19.05 -15.36
N PRO A 427 -5.52 19.01 -15.58
CA PRO A 427 -4.94 19.11 -16.91
C PRO A 427 -5.54 18.09 -17.89
N ALA A 428 -5.70 18.48 -19.15
CA ALA A 428 -6.09 17.55 -20.21
C ALA A 428 -4.93 16.62 -20.58
N GLY A 429 -5.25 15.41 -21.04
CA GLY A 429 -4.26 14.40 -21.46
C GLY A 429 -3.88 13.44 -20.33
N GLY A 430 -2.66 12.92 -20.37
CA GLY A 430 -2.17 11.88 -19.47
C GLY A 430 -2.26 10.48 -20.07
N LYS A 431 -1.22 9.67 -19.83
CA LYS A 431 -1.13 8.28 -20.33
C LYS A 431 -1.88 7.29 -19.45
N ALA A 432 -2.00 7.59 -18.15
CA ALA A 432 -2.56 6.70 -17.13
C ALA A 432 -3.20 7.49 -15.97
N PHE A 433 -4.19 8.34 -16.26
CA PHE A 433 -4.83 9.17 -15.23
C PHE A 433 -5.58 8.30 -14.21
N GLY A 434 -5.25 8.45 -12.93
CA GLY A 434 -5.82 7.60 -11.88
C GLY A 434 -5.04 6.30 -11.64
N ALA A 435 -3.79 6.18 -12.12
CA ALA A 435 -2.94 5.01 -11.85
C ALA A 435 -2.56 4.92 -10.36
N VAL A 436 -2.48 6.06 -9.68
CA VAL A 436 -2.30 6.14 -8.23
C VAL A 436 -3.35 7.12 -7.67
N VAL A 437 -4.07 6.69 -6.64
CA VAL A 437 -5.08 7.50 -5.94
C VAL A 437 -4.88 7.31 -4.44
N ARG A 438 -4.98 8.39 -3.65
CA ARG A 438 -4.77 8.33 -2.19
C ARG A 438 -5.83 9.06 -1.39
#